data_AF-A0A930RYW7-F1
#
_entry.id   AF-A0A930RYW7-F1
#
_cell.length_a   1.000
_cell.length_b   1.000
_cell.length_c   1.000
_cell.angle_alpha   90.00
_cell.angle_beta   90.00
_cell.angle_gamma   90.00
#
_symmetry.space_group_name_H-M   'P 1'
#
loop_
_entity.id
_entity.type
_entity.pdbx_description
1 polymer ?
#
loop_
_entity_poly.entity_id
_entity_poly.type
_entity_poly.pdbx_seq_one_letter_code
_entity_poly.pdbx_strand_id
1 'polypeptide(L)'
;MEVEQQLTNKELRKNIFVIVWPVFVEVLLGALFGMVDMMMVGKIPGDTAAAVSAVGMTNQPMFLGLSLIQALNVGGTAIIARYFGAKKYNRMGSILKHVMILAMVFCVTPTAILMLIFAPEILSLLGGDATVINVGVDYFRIVTIGF
;
A
#
# COMPACT_ATOMS: atom_id res chain seq x y z
N MET A 1 -8.81 22.44 -35.45
CA MET A 1 -9.69 21.27 -35.25
C MET A 1 -8.81 20.03 -35.25
N GLU A 2 -8.37 19.58 -34.08
CA GLU A 2 -7.72 18.27 -33.99
C GLU A 2 -8.82 17.21 -34.07
N VAL A 3 -8.78 16.41 -35.12
CA VAL A 3 -9.70 15.29 -35.35
C VAL A 3 -9.55 14.32 -34.18
N GLU A 4 -10.61 14.11 -33.41
CA GLU A 4 -10.70 12.97 -32.47
C GLU A 4 -10.44 11.69 -33.27
N GLN A 5 -9.24 11.12 -33.13
CA GLN A 5 -8.99 9.75 -33.59
C GLN A 5 -9.89 8.83 -32.77
N GLN A 6 -11.03 8.46 -33.34
CA GLN A 6 -11.88 7.39 -32.81
C GLN A 6 -11.06 6.10 -32.84
N LEU A 7 -10.48 5.73 -31.70
CA LEU A 7 -9.76 4.46 -31.53
C LEU A 7 -10.72 3.32 -31.89
N THR A 8 -10.28 2.43 -32.78
CA THR A 8 -11.04 1.22 -33.08
C THR A 8 -11.13 0.38 -31.80
N ASN A 9 -12.25 -0.30 -31.52
CA ASN A 9 -12.40 -1.19 -30.35
C ASN A 9 -11.23 -2.17 -30.16
N LYS A 10 -10.62 -2.62 -31.28
CA LYS A 10 -9.44 -3.49 -31.29
C LYS A 10 -8.16 -2.78 -30.81
N GLU A 11 -7.95 -1.52 -31.18
CA GLU A 11 -6.80 -0.71 -30.77
C GLU A 11 -6.92 -0.30 -29.31
N LEU A 12 -8.14 0.04 -28.85
CA LEU A 12 -8.41 0.34 -27.45
C LEU A 12 -8.10 -0.87 -26.55
N ARG A 13 -8.57 -2.07 -26.91
CA ARG A 13 -8.26 -3.31 -26.17
C ARG A 13 -6.75 -3.59 -26.12
N LYS A 14 -6.03 -3.39 -27.22
CA LYS A 14 -4.57 -3.57 -27.26
C LYS A 14 -3.87 -2.59 -26.33
N ASN A 15 -4.25 -1.31 -26.35
CA ASN A 15 -3.64 -0.28 -25.50
C ASN A 15 -3.90 -0.52 -24.02
N ILE A 16 -5.13 -0.91 -23.65
CA ILE A 16 -5.45 -1.31 -22.28
C ILE A 16 -4.59 -2.50 -21.85
N PHE A 17 -4.46 -3.52 -22.70
CA PHE A 17 -3.68 -4.72 -22.37
C PHE A 17 -2.20 -4.41 -22.11
N VAL A 18 -1.60 -3.50 -22.90
CA VAL A 18 -0.21 -3.06 -22.71
C VAL A 18 0.01 -2.38 -21.36
N ILE A 19 -0.99 -1.67 -20.85
CA ILE A 19 -0.93 -1.01 -19.53
C ILE A 19 -1.23 -2.00 -18.39
N VAL A 20 -2.23 -2.86 -18.56
CA VAL A 20 -2.71 -3.77 -17.51
C VAL A 20 -1.74 -4.91 -17.24
N TRP A 21 -1.10 -5.47 -18.28
CA TRP A 21 -0.18 -6.60 -18.11
C TRP A 21 0.96 -6.34 -17.10
N PRO A 22 1.73 -5.24 -17.19
CA PRO A 22 2.79 -4.97 -16.21
C PRO A 22 2.24 -4.73 -14.80
N VAL A 23 1.10 -4.04 -14.66
CA VAL A 23 0.45 -3.80 -13.36
C VAL A 23 -0.01 -5.12 -12.73
N PHE A 24 -0.53 -6.04 -13.53
CA PHE A 24 -0.90 -7.37 -13.04
C PHE A 24 0.30 -8.14 -12.52
N VAL A 25 1.42 -8.11 -13.26
CA VAL A 25 2.67 -8.77 -12.82
C VAL A 25 3.18 -8.15 -11.53
N GLU A 26 3.14 -6.83 -11.38
CA GLU A 26 3.53 -6.13 -10.15
C GLU A 26 2.70 -6.59 -8.94
N VAL A 27 1.37 -6.59 -9.05
CA VAL A 27 0.47 -7.01 -7.96
C VAL A 27 0.66 -8.50 -7.64
N LEU A 28 0.84 -9.35 -8.66
CA LEU A 28 1.09 -10.78 -8.48
C LEU A 28 2.41 -11.01 -7.73
N LEU A 29 3.48 -10.33 -8.13
CA LEU A 29 4.77 -10.41 -7.47
C LEU A 29 4.67 -9.92 -6.02
N GLY A 30 3.99 -8.80 -5.76
CA GLY A 30 3.76 -8.31 -4.40
C GLY A 30 3.05 -9.33 -3.51
N ALA A 31 2.03 -10.01 -4.04
CA ALA A 31 1.33 -11.08 -3.31
C ALA A 31 2.23 -12.30 -3.04
N LEU A 32 3.06 -12.69 -4.02
CA LEU A 32 4.06 -13.77 -3.85
C LEU A 32 5.11 -13.40 -2.80
N PHE A 33 5.61 -12.16 -2.81
CA PHE A 33 6.54 -11.66 -1.79
C PHE A 33 5.93 -11.77 -0.39
N GLY A 34 4.71 -11.27 -0.18
CA GLY A 34 4.04 -11.39 1.11
C GLY A 34 3.84 -12.84 1.57
N MET A 35 3.56 -13.77 0.65
CA MET A 35 3.49 -15.20 0.98
C MET A 35 4.86 -15.78 1.37
N VAL A 36 5.91 -15.45 0.63
CA VAL A 36 7.27 -15.93 0.91
C VAL A 36 7.76 -15.39 2.26
N ASP A 37 7.52 -14.11 2.56
CA ASP A 37 7.86 -13.49 3.85
C ASP A 37 7.20 -14.25 5.00
N MET A 38 5.90 -14.55 4.88
CA MET A 38 5.18 -15.33 5.88
C MET A 38 5.74 -16.76 6.03
N MET A 39 6.11 -17.40 4.92
CA MET A 39 6.72 -18.74 4.94
C MET A 39 8.12 -18.74 5.58
N MET A 40 8.90 -17.67 5.42
CA MET A 40 10.21 -17.53 6.04
C MET A 40 10.09 -17.42 7.56
N VAL A 41 9.15 -16.59 8.03
CA VAL A 41 8.84 -16.45 9.46
C VAL A 41 8.35 -17.79 10.04
N GLY A 42 7.54 -18.52 9.27
CA GLY A 42 7.07 -19.87 9.62
C GLY A 42 8.14 -20.97 9.70
N LYS A 43 9.41 -20.65 9.44
CA LYS A 43 10.54 -21.58 9.59
C LYS A 43 11.47 -21.22 10.74
N ILE A 44 11.16 -20.18 11.51
CA ILE A 44 11.97 -19.78 12.69
C ILE A 44 11.84 -20.87 13.77
N PRO A 45 12.95 -21.52 14.17
CA PRO A 45 12.92 -22.55 15.22
C PRO A 45 12.55 -21.96 16.58
N GLY A 46 11.79 -22.70 17.38
CA GLY A 46 11.52 -22.39 18.80
C GLY A 46 10.27 -21.56 19.07
N ASP A 47 9.91 -20.61 18.20
CA ASP A 47 8.77 -19.69 18.41
C ASP A 47 7.88 -19.51 17.17
N THR A 48 7.79 -20.54 16.32
CA THR A 48 7.13 -20.45 15.02
C THR A 48 5.69 -19.95 15.10
N ALA A 49 4.89 -20.44 16.07
CA ALA A 49 3.50 -20.03 16.21
C ALA A 49 3.38 -18.57 16.66
N ALA A 50 4.19 -18.13 17.63
CA ALA A 50 4.18 -16.77 18.14
C ALA A 50 4.69 -15.77 17.09
N ALA A 51 5.76 -16.10 16.36
CA ALA A 51 6.33 -15.26 15.31
C ALA A 51 5.40 -15.10 14.11
N VAL A 52 4.80 -16.20 13.63
CA VAL A 52 3.80 -16.17 12.54
C VAL A 52 2.58 -15.36 12.98
N SER A 53 2.09 -15.56 14.21
CA SER A 53 0.96 -14.81 14.75
C SER A 53 1.28 -13.32 14.85
N ALA A 54 2.47 -12.96 15.35
CA ALA A 54 2.94 -11.58 15.46
C ALA A 54 2.95 -10.88 14.11
N VAL A 55 3.59 -11.48 13.09
CA VAL A 55 3.66 -10.90 11.74
C VAL A 55 2.28 -10.75 11.11
N GLY A 56 1.42 -11.77 11.26
CA GLY A 56 0.04 -11.72 10.77
C GLY A 56 -0.78 -10.61 11.42
N MET A 57 -0.69 -10.46 12.75
CA MET A 57 -1.39 -9.41 13.50
C MET A 57 -0.86 -8.02 13.17
N THR A 58 0.45 -7.86 12.95
CA THR A 58 1.01 -6.57 12.52
C THR A 58 0.62 -6.18 11.10
N ASN A 59 0.43 -7.14 10.19
CA ASN A 59 0.08 -6.83 8.80
C ASN A 59 -1.34 -6.24 8.67
N GLN A 60 -2.28 -6.60 9.55
CA GLN A 60 -3.65 -6.10 9.51
C GLN A 60 -3.75 -4.56 9.63
N PRO A 61 -3.21 -3.91 10.67
CA PRO A 61 -3.20 -2.45 10.78
C PRO A 61 -2.38 -1.81 9.66
N MET A 62 -1.28 -2.43 9.20
CA MET A 62 -0.50 -1.93 8.06
C MET A 62 -1.33 -1.88 6.77
N PHE A 63 -2.12 -2.93 6.48
CA PHE A 63 -3.03 -2.94 5.34
C PHE A 63 -4.12 -1.87 5.44
N LEU A 64 -4.64 -1.60 6.65
CA LEU A 64 -5.58 -0.50 6.86
C LEU A 64 -4.93 0.85 6.55
N GLY A 65 -3.71 1.10 7.04
CA GLY A 65 -2.93 2.29 6.68
C GLY A 65 -2.70 2.42 5.17
N LEU A 66 -2.28 1.33 4.51
CA LEU A 66 -2.08 1.29 3.06
C LEU A 66 -3.35 1.62 2.30
N SER A 67 -4.50 1.11 2.75
CA SER A 67 -5.77 1.32 2.06
C SER A 67 -6.15 2.81 1.98
N LEU A 68 -5.86 3.58 3.04
CA LEU A 68 -6.10 5.02 3.08
C LEU A 68 -5.19 5.77 2.10
N ILE A 69 -3.91 5.42 2.08
CA ILE A 69 -2.92 6.00 1.16
C ILE A 69 -3.27 5.65 -0.29
N GLN A 70 -3.69 4.39 -0.55
CA GLN A 70 -4.13 3.92 -1.85
C GLN A 70 -5.38 4.67 -2.33
N ALA A 71 -6.37 4.89 -1.46
CA ALA A 71 -7.57 5.63 -1.81
C ALA A 71 -7.25 7.05 -2.32
N LEU A 72 -6.32 7.73 -1.64
CA LEU A 72 -5.87 9.06 -2.06
C LEU A 72 -5.06 9.01 -3.37
N ASN A 73 -4.19 8.01 -3.54
CA ASN A 73 -3.41 7.82 -4.78
C ASN A 73 -4.30 7.54 -6.00
N VAL A 74 -5.34 6.72 -5.85
CA VAL A 74 -6.31 6.44 -6.92
C VAL A 74 -7.04 7.73 -7.31
N GLY A 75 -7.51 8.50 -6.32
CA GLY A 75 -8.15 9.80 -6.57
C GLY A 75 -7.21 10.80 -7.27
N GLY A 76 -5.97 10.91 -6.81
CA GLY A 76 -4.95 11.75 -7.42
C GLY A 76 -4.63 11.35 -8.86
N THR A 77 -4.44 10.05 -9.11
CA THR A 77 -4.19 9.50 -10.44
C THR A 77 -5.34 9.79 -11.40
N ALA A 78 -6.59 9.67 -10.95
CA ALA A 78 -7.76 9.99 -11.76
C ALA A 78 -7.80 11.48 -12.16
N ILE A 79 -7.46 12.39 -11.24
CA ILE A 79 -7.38 13.82 -11.54
C ILE A 79 -6.25 14.09 -12.54
N ILE A 80 -5.06 13.52 -12.31
CA ILE A 80 -3.91 13.67 -13.21
C ILE A 80 -4.24 13.15 -14.61
N ALA A 81 -4.89 11.99 -14.73
CA ALA A 81 -5.32 11.41 -16.00
C ALA A 81 -6.29 12.33 -16.75
N ARG A 82 -7.24 12.98 -16.05
CA ARG A 82 -8.15 13.97 -16.66
C ARG A 82 -7.39 15.19 -17.20
N TYR A 83 -6.41 15.69 -16.45
CA TYR A 83 -5.58 16.82 -16.90
C TYR A 83 -4.67 16.45 -18.08
N PHE A 84 -4.13 15.23 -18.06
CA PHE A 84 -3.34 14.66 -19.15
C PHE A 84 -4.17 14.56 -20.44
N GLY A 85 -5.40 14.01 -20.35
CA GLY A 85 -6.33 13.93 -21.48
C GLY A 85 -6.77 15.30 -22.01
N ALA A 86 -6.89 16.30 -21.14
CA ALA A 86 -7.21 17.68 -21.53
C ALA A 86 -6.01 18.48 -22.07
N LYS A 87 -4.83 17.85 -22.25
CA LYS A 87 -3.56 18.49 -22.66
C LYS A 87 -3.13 19.66 -21.75
N LYS A 88 -3.55 19.67 -20.48
CA LYS A 88 -3.26 20.74 -19.50
C LYS A 88 -2.06 20.40 -18.60
N TYR A 89 -0.91 20.14 -19.23
CA TYR A 89 0.28 19.62 -18.54
C TYR A 89 0.84 20.56 -17.47
N ASN A 90 0.74 21.88 -17.67
CA ASN A 90 1.28 22.90 -16.75
C ASN A 90 0.74 22.80 -15.32
N ARG A 91 -0.47 22.22 -15.13
CA ARG A 91 -1.09 22.07 -13.80
C ARG A 91 -0.84 20.71 -13.15
N MET A 92 -0.41 19.70 -13.91
CA MET A 92 -0.25 18.33 -13.42
C MET A 92 0.80 18.23 -12.31
N GLY A 93 1.95 18.90 -12.47
CA GLY A 93 3.02 18.87 -11.47
C GLY A 93 2.60 19.47 -10.13
N SER A 94 1.77 20.52 -10.14
CA SER A 94 1.21 21.10 -8.91
C SER A 94 0.23 20.14 -8.24
N ILE A 95 -0.64 19.50 -9.02
CA ILE A 95 -1.61 18.52 -8.50
C ILE A 95 -0.88 17.34 -7.84
N LEU A 96 0.14 16.78 -8.50
CA LEU A 96 0.93 15.69 -7.95
C LEU A 96 1.58 16.07 -6.62
N LYS A 97 2.18 17.26 -6.53
CA LYS A 97 2.76 17.78 -5.28
C LYS A 97 1.71 17.88 -4.16
N HIS A 98 0.53 18.41 -4.46
CA HIS A 98 -0.54 18.50 -3.47
C HIS A 98 -1.01 17.11 -3.02
N VAL A 99 -1.21 16.17 -3.94
CA VAL A 99 -1.58 14.79 -3.60
C VAL A 99 -0.52 14.13 -2.70
N MET A 100 0.76 14.28 -3.04
CA MET A 100 1.85 13.74 -2.22
C MET A 100 1.93 14.37 -0.83
N ILE A 101 1.83 15.70 -0.73
CA ILE A 101 1.82 16.40 0.56
C ILE A 101 0.63 15.96 1.40
N LEU A 102 -0.57 15.86 0.79
CA LEU A 102 -1.76 15.39 1.48
C LEU A 102 -1.59 13.95 1.97
N ALA A 103 -1.05 13.06 1.15
CA ALA A 103 -0.78 11.68 1.55
C ALA A 103 0.19 11.61 2.73
N MET A 104 1.27 12.38 2.68
CA MET A 104 2.29 12.33 3.71
C MET A 104 1.82 12.95 5.03
N VAL A 105 1.14 14.09 4.97
CA VAL A 105 0.72 14.85 6.16
C VAL A 105 -0.55 14.29 6.79
N PHE A 106 -1.54 13.86 5.98
CA PHE A 106 -2.85 13.44 6.49
C PHE A 106 -3.05 11.93 6.55
N CYS A 107 -2.23 11.13 5.85
CA CYS A 107 -2.31 9.68 5.94
C CYS A 107 -1.08 9.12 6.65
N VAL A 108 0.10 9.17 6.02
CA VAL A 108 1.31 8.45 6.47
C VAL A 108 1.74 8.88 7.87
N THR A 109 1.94 10.17 8.10
CA THR A 109 2.44 10.70 9.38
C THR A 109 1.54 10.35 10.56
N PRO A 110 0.22 10.65 10.54
CA PRO A 110 -0.66 10.31 11.65
C PRO A 110 -0.80 8.79 11.83
N THR A 111 -0.89 7.99 10.76
CA THR A 111 -0.96 6.53 10.90
C THR A 111 0.30 5.95 11.50
N ALA A 112 1.48 6.42 11.08
CA ALA A 112 2.77 5.96 11.61
C ALA A 112 2.94 6.33 13.08
N ILE A 113 2.60 7.56 13.47
CA ILE A 113 2.66 8.01 14.87
C ILE A 113 1.74 7.15 15.74
N LEU A 114 0.51 6.91 15.30
CA LEU A 114 -0.45 6.08 16.04
C LEU A 114 0.06 4.64 16.20
N MET A 115 0.57 4.04 15.12
CA MET A 115 1.09 2.67 15.16
C MET A 115 2.34 2.53 16.04
N LEU A 116 3.25 3.52 16.04
CA LEU A 116 4.46 3.48 16.86
C LEU A 116 4.19 3.63 18.36
N ILE A 117 3.30 4.56 18.72
CA ILE A 117 2.97 4.84 20.11
C ILE A 117 2.10 3.73 20.70
N PHE A 118 1.07 3.31 19.97
CA PHE A 118 0.07 2.34 20.45
C PHE A 118 0.34 0.91 19.96
N ALA A 119 1.57 0.58 19.58
CA ALA A 119 1.95 -0.75 19.11
C ALA A 119 1.46 -1.89 20.02
N PRO A 120 1.73 -1.89 21.35
CA PRO A 120 1.28 -2.97 22.22
C PRO A 120 -0.24 -3.01 22.40
N GLU A 121 -0.91 -1.85 22.48
CA GLU A 121 -2.37 -1.77 22.61
C GLU A 121 -3.08 -2.27 21.35
N ILE A 122 -2.57 -1.92 20.17
CA ILE A 122 -3.11 -2.41 18.89
C ILE A 122 -2.97 -3.92 18.81
N LEU A 123 -1.80 -4.48 19.15
CA LEU A 123 -1.61 -5.94 19.14
C LEU A 123 -2.47 -6.66 20.19
N SER A 124 -2.67 -6.06 21.36
CA SER A 124 -3.58 -6.59 22.38
C SER A 124 -5.04 -6.58 21.92
N LEU A 125 -5.48 -5.49 21.26
CA LEU A 125 -6.83 -5.40 20.68
C LEU A 125 -7.09 -6.44 19.59
N LEU A 126 -6.04 -6.84 18.86
CA LEU A 126 -6.12 -7.90 17.85
C LEU A 126 -6.06 -9.32 18.44
N GLY A 127 -5.99 -9.45 19.77
CA GLY A 127 -6.01 -10.73 20.48
C GLY A 127 -4.63 -11.36 20.68
N GLY A 128 -3.55 -10.57 20.58
CA GLY A 128 -2.20 -11.02 20.92
C GLY A 128 -2.07 -11.37 22.39
N ASP A 129 -1.50 -12.54 22.70
CA ASP A 129 -1.08 -12.88 24.06
C ASP A 129 0.26 -12.22 24.42
N ALA A 130 0.70 -12.35 25.68
CA ALA A 130 1.93 -11.72 26.15
C ALA A 130 3.18 -12.15 25.34
N THR A 131 3.20 -13.38 24.83
CA THR A 131 4.32 -13.91 24.04
C THR A 131 4.35 -13.27 22.66
N VAL A 132 3.19 -13.17 22.01
CA VAL A 132 3.01 -12.53 20.70
C VAL A 132 3.27 -11.03 20.77
N ILE A 133 2.79 -10.34 21.82
CA ILE A 133 3.02 -8.91 22.00
C ILE A 133 4.52 -8.62 22.19
N ASN A 134 5.22 -9.39 23.04
CA ASN A 134 6.65 -9.16 23.29
C ASN A 134 7.50 -9.29 22.03
N VAL A 135 7.21 -10.26 21.15
CA VAL A 135 7.93 -10.43 19.88
C VAL A 135 7.42 -9.46 18.81
N GLY A 136 6.12 -9.20 18.81
CA GLY A 136 5.43 -8.43 17.78
C GLY A 136 5.61 -6.93 17.88
N VAL A 137 5.80 -6.35 19.08
CA VAL A 137 5.94 -4.89 19.24
C VAL A 137 7.19 -4.36 18.54
N ASP A 138 8.32 -5.03 18.69
CA ASP A 138 9.57 -4.60 18.04
C ASP A 138 9.47 -4.75 16.53
N TYR A 139 8.94 -5.89 16.06
CA TYR A 139 8.66 -6.10 14.64
C TYR A 139 7.72 -5.03 14.09
N PHE A 140 6.62 -4.73 14.79
CA PHE A 140 5.63 -3.75 14.37
C PHE A 140 6.25 -2.38 14.22
N ARG A 141 7.02 -1.93 15.21
CA ARG A 141 7.70 -0.63 15.18
C ARG A 141 8.70 -0.53 14.04
N ILE A 142 9.49 -1.57 13.79
CA ILE A 142 10.45 -1.60 12.69
C ILE A 142 9.72 -1.49 11.35
N VAL A 143 8.66 -2.27 11.16
CA VAL A 143 7.86 -2.24 9.93
C VAL A 143 7.18 -0.89 9.74
N THR A 144 6.64 -0.28 10.79
CA THR A 144 6.02 1.05 10.72
C THR A 144 7.02 2.16 10.35
N ILE A 145 8.29 2.06 10.74
CA ILE A 145 9.31 3.05 10.32
C ILE A 145 9.68 2.88 8.84
N GLY A 146 9.66 1.65 8.33
CA GLY A 146 9.93 1.35 6.93
C GLY A 146 8.74 1.61 5.99
N PHE A 147 7.59 1.97 6.55
CA PHE A 147 6.32 2.17 5.86
C PHE A 147 6.11 3.60 5.36
#